data_AF-A0A1F9PDX7-F1
#
_entry.id   AF-A0A1F9PDX7-F1
#
_cell.length_a   1.000
_cell.length_b   1.000
_cell.length_c   1.000
_cell.angle_alpha   90.00
_cell.angle_beta   90.00
_cell.angle_gamma   90.00
#
_symmetry.space_group_name_H-M   'P 1'
#
loop_
_entity.id
_entity.type
_entity.pdbx_description
1 polymer ?
#
loop_
_entity_poly.entity_id
_entity_poly.type
_entity_poly.pdbx_seq_one_letter_code
_entity_poly.pdbx_strand_id
1 'polypeptide(L)'
;MTGITKSTKKGKRDLYGEDAQSLYLAGKDLKEIQQLLPVALATLKRWHQEGRWEEKRRQVPVSPRWLGEALKGVLREKAGRLIVRGELKTQELDEITKLVTLLDRLCSQGWDMRAAALEVMDRFINFLRGWVKDQDELKQISYRVQEFFRQLEEEI
;
A
#
# COMPACT_ATOMS: atom_id res chain seq x y z
N MET A 1 14.36 30.28 32.25
CA MET A 1 13.30 30.27 31.21
C MET A 1 13.93 29.86 29.90
N THR A 2 13.70 28.63 29.46
CA THR A 2 14.17 28.13 28.16
C THR A 2 13.11 27.18 27.63
N GLY A 3 12.59 27.52 26.45
CA GLY A 3 11.30 27.07 25.93
C GLY A 3 11.22 25.57 25.68
N ILE A 4 10.14 24.98 26.20
CA ILE A 4 9.74 23.61 25.90
C ILE A 4 9.05 23.61 24.53
N THR A 5 9.83 23.17 23.55
CA THR A 5 9.50 22.35 22.37
C THR A 5 8.03 22.22 21.91
N LYS A 6 7.82 22.75 20.70
CA LYS A 6 6.80 22.48 19.67
C LYS A 6 5.78 21.35 19.90
N SER A 7 4.51 21.78 19.92
CA SER A 7 3.26 21.06 19.70
C SER A 7 3.33 19.81 18.78
N THR A 8 2.97 18.65 19.34
CA THR A 8 2.59 17.41 18.65
C THR A 8 1.19 17.53 18.03
N LYS A 9 1.06 18.27 16.93
CA LYS A 9 -0.16 18.18 16.08
C LYS A 9 0.05 17.08 15.04
N LYS A 10 -0.64 15.93 15.19
CA LYS A 10 -0.83 14.95 14.11
C LYS A 10 -1.23 15.71 12.83
N GLY A 11 -0.47 15.54 11.76
CA GLY A 11 -0.72 16.26 10.52
C GLY A 11 -2.03 15.79 9.90
N LYS A 12 -2.72 16.65 9.13
CA LYS A 12 -3.91 16.23 8.35
C LYS A 12 -3.62 15.03 7.43
N ARG A 13 -2.36 14.83 7.04
CA ARG A 13 -1.91 13.69 6.23
C ARG A 13 -2.00 12.37 6.99
N ASP A 14 -1.65 12.37 8.27
CA ASP A 14 -1.68 11.16 9.11
C ASP A 14 -3.12 10.71 9.40
N LEU A 15 -4.08 11.64 9.32
CA LEU A 15 -5.48 11.37 9.60
C LEU A 15 -6.29 10.98 8.36
N TYR A 16 -5.95 11.52 7.19
CA TYR A 16 -6.79 11.38 5.99
C TYR A 16 -6.02 10.96 4.72
N GLY A 17 -4.70 10.86 4.79
CA GLY A 17 -3.86 10.64 3.60
C GLY A 17 -4.08 9.27 2.98
N GLU A 18 -4.12 8.22 3.79
CA GLU A 18 -4.38 6.86 3.34
C GLU A 18 -5.80 6.73 2.77
N ASP A 19 -6.79 7.21 3.50
CA ASP A 19 -8.19 7.20 3.08
C ASP A 19 -8.41 7.91 1.75
N ALA A 20 -7.82 9.10 1.59
CA ALA A 20 -7.88 9.86 0.34
C ALA A 20 -7.21 9.10 -0.82
N GLN A 21 -6.07 8.44 -0.57
CA GLN A 21 -5.40 7.63 -1.58
C GLN A 21 -6.25 6.41 -1.97
N SER A 22 -6.79 5.66 -1.01
CA SER A 22 -7.62 4.48 -1.27
C SER A 22 -8.87 4.85 -2.09
N LEU A 23 -9.54 5.96 -1.76
CA LEU A 23 -10.68 6.48 -2.55
C LEU A 23 -10.27 6.87 -3.98
N TYR A 24 -9.08 7.44 -4.15
CA TYR A 24 -8.55 7.74 -5.47
C TYR A 24 -8.26 6.47 -6.26
N LEU A 25 -7.59 5.48 -5.66
CA LEU A 25 -7.33 4.19 -6.32
C LEU A 25 -8.64 3.48 -6.69
N ALA A 26 -9.72 3.69 -5.93
CA ALA A 26 -11.07 3.19 -6.21
C ALA A 26 -11.80 3.90 -7.38
N GLY A 27 -11.18 4.88 -8.03
CA GLY A 27 -11.73 5.53 -9.23
C GLY A 27 -12.30 6.93 -9.02
N LYS A 28 -12.38 7.44 -7.78
CA LYS A 28 -12.86 8.82 -7.53
C LYS A 28 -11.87 9.90 -7.95
N ASP A 29 -12.38 11.02 -8.43
CA ASP A 29 -11.57 12.20 -8.67
C ASP A 29 -11.31 13.00 -7.37
N LEU A 30 -10.37 13.96 -7.43
CA LEU A 30 -9.99 14.74 -6.24
C LEU A 30 -11.13 15.66 -5.73
N LYS A 31 -12.07 16.07 -6.59
CA LYS A 31 -13.23 16.89 -6.20
C LYS A 31 -14.26 16.03 -5.47
N GLU A 32 -14.50 14.82 -5.92
CA GLU A 32 -15.35 13.84 -5.23
C GLU A 32 -14.77 13.49 -3.87
N ILE A 33 -13.45 13.29 -3.76
CA ILE A 33 -12.78 13.01 -2.49
C ILE A 33 -12.88 14.20 -1.52
N GLN A 34 -12.78 15.43 -2.03
CA GLN A 34 -12.96 16.64 -1.21
C GLN A 34 -14.36 16.73 -0.58
N GLN A 35 -15.39 16.20 -1.24
CA GLN A 35 -16.75 16.19 -0.69
C GLN A 35 -16.91 15.17 0.45
N LEU A 36 -16.05 14.14 0.48
CA LEU A 36 -16.13 13.04 1.43
C LEU A 36 -15.20 13.22 2.63
N LEU A 37 -14.08 13.94 2.46
CA LEU A 37 -13.07 14.15 3.50
C LEU A 37 -12.89 15.65 3.79
N PRO A 38 -12.62 16.04 5.05
CA PRO A 38 -12.41 17.45 5.44
C PRO A 38 -11.01 17.96 5.03
N VAL A 39 -10.65 17.78 3.75
CA VAL A 39 -9.35 18.12 3.18
C VAL A 39 -9.55 19.01 1.95
N ALA A 40 -8.88 20.16 1.91
CA ALA A 40 -8.97 21.08 0.79
C ALA A 40 -8.37 20.49 -0.50
N LEU A 41 -8.94 20.84 -1.65
CA LEU A 41 -8.50 20.35 -2.97
C LEU A 41 -7.01 20.61 -3.23
N ALA A 42 -6.48 21.77 -2.80
CA ALA A 42 -5.07 22.10 -2.96
C ALA A 42 -4.16 21.11 -2.22
N THR A 43 -4.57 20.68 -1.02
CA THR A 43 -3.84 19.66 -0.24
C THR A 43 -3.92 18.29 -0.90
N LEU A 44 -5.10 17.90 -1.41
CA LEU A 44 -5.28 16.64 -2.14
C LEU A 44 -4.44 16.60 -3.43
N LYS A 45 -4.39 17.70 -4.20
CA LYS A 45 -3.51 17.81 -5.38
C LYS A 45 -2.05 17.60 -5.04
N ARG A 46 -1.59 18.20 -3.94
CA ARG A 46 -0.22 18.02 -3.45
C ARG A 46 0.06 16.57 -3.07
N TRP A 47 -0.82 15.93 -2.30
CA TRP A 47 -0.64 14.51 -1.92
C TRP A 47 -0.72 13.56 -3.11
N HIS A 48 -1.59 13.84 -4.08
CA HIS A 48 -1.72 13.10 -5.33
C HIS A 48 -0.39 13.09 -6.11
N GLN A 49 0.24 14.25 -6.25
CA GLN A 49 1.53 14.40 -6.90
C GLN A 49 2.66 13.73 -6.09
N GLU A 50 2.81 14.06 -4.81
CA GLU A 50 3.85 13.52 -3.94
C GLU A 50 3.76 11.99 -3.80
N GLY A 51 2.54 11.46 -3.74
CA GLY A 51 2.27 10.04 -3.56
C GLY A 51 2.23 9.24 -4.85
N ARG A 52 2.40 9.89 -6.02
CA ARG A 52 2.30 9.31 -7.37
C ARG A 52 1.04 8.45 -7.54
N TRP A 53 -0.10 8.98 -7.11
CA TRP A 53 -1.33 8.19 -7.06
C TRP A 53 -1.79 7.72 -8.44
N GLU A 54 -1.42 8.44 -9.50
CA GLU A 54 -1.81 8.07 -10.86
C GLU A 54 -1.05 6.88 -11.41
N GLU A 55 0.23 6.75 -11.07
CA GLU A 55 1.00 5.55 -11.36
C GLU A 55 0.43 4.34 -10.60
N LYS A 56 0.05 4.54 -9.34
CA LYS A 56 -0.54 3.49 -8.50
C LYS A 56 -1.93 3.06 -9.00
N ARG A 57 -2.78 4.01 -9.43
CA ARG A 57 -4.10 3.72 -9.99
C ARG A 57 -4.01 2.83 -11.22
N ARG A 58 -3.03 3.09 -12.10
CA ARG A 58 -2.78 2.25 -13.29
C ARG A 58 -2.39 0.81 -12.93
N GLN A 59 -1.81 0.59 -11.74
CA GLN A 59 -1.42 -0.74 -11.28
C GLN A 59 -2.55 -1.49 -10.57
N VAL A 60 -3.66 -0.83 -10.21
CA VAL A 60 -4.80 -1.46 -9.51
C VAL A 60 -5.31 -2.73 -10.21
N PRO A 61 -5.51 -2.79 -11.54
CA PRO A 61 -6.06 -3.99 -12.19
C PRO A 61 -5.12 -5.20 -12.20
N VAL A 62 -3.81 -4.97 -12.03
CA VAL A 62 -2.77 -5.98 -12.22
C VAL A 62 -1.99 -6.27 -10.93
N SER A 63 -2.24 -5.51 -9.86
CA SER A 63 -1.56 -5.65 -8.57
C SER A 63 -2.57 -5.95 -7.46
N PRO A 64 -2.54 -7.15 -6.87
CA PRO A 64 -3.38 -7.52 -5.74
C PRO A 64 -3.29 -6.53 -4.56
N ARG A 65 -2.09 -5.95 -4.32
CA ARG A 65 -1.87 -4.92 -3.31
C ARG A 65 -2.68 -3.66 -3.60
N TRP A 66 -2.55 -3.11 -4.80
CA TRP A 66 -3.26 -1.87 -5.16
C TRP A 66 -4.76 -2.08 -5.34
N LEU A 67 -5.16 -3.27 -5.77
CA LEU A 67 -6.57 -3.70 -5.77
C LEU A 67 -7.14 -3.72 -4.35
N GLY A 68 -6.42 -4.30 -3.38
CA GLY A 68 -6.84 -4.30 -1.99
C GLY A 68 -6.96 -2.88 -1.41
N GLU A 69 -6.01 -2.00 -1.70
CA GLU A 69 -6.10 -0.57 -1.31
C GLU A 69 -7.29 0.15 -1.94
N ALA A 70 -7.60 -0.12 -3.21
CA ALA A 70 -8.79 0.42 -3.87
C ALA A 70 -10.07 -0.12 -3.21
N LEU A 71 -10.13 -1.42 -2.91
CA LEU A 71 -11.27 -2.07 -2.26
C LEU A 71 -11.55 -1.50 -0.86
N LYS A 72 -10.51 -1.17 -0.08
CA LYS A 72 -10.67 -0.46 1.19
C LYS A 72 -11.42 0.87 1.03
N GLY A 73 -11.08 1.64 0.00
CA GLY A 73 -11.76 2.89 -0.34
C GLY A 73 -13.25 2.67 -0.62
N VAL A 74 -13.58 1.68 -1.46
CA VAL A 74 -14.97 1.32 -1.80
C VAL A 74 -15.77 0.89 -0.56
N LEU A 75 -15.18 0.05 0.28
CA LEU A 75 -15.82 -0.46 1.50
C LEU A 75 -16.09 0.66 2.50
N ARG A 76 -15.12 1.53 2.76
CA ARG A 76 -15.30 2.68 3.67
C ARG A 76 -16.40 3.62 3.18
N GLU A 77 -16.47 3.90 1.89
CA GLU A 77 -17.53 4.75 1.33
C GLU A 77 -18.92 4.11 1.46
N LYS A 78 -19.04 2.82 1.15
CA LYS A 78 -20.32 2.10 1.30
C LYS A 78 -20.76 2.04 2.76
N ALA A 79 -19.84 1.74 3.67
CA ALA A 79 -20.09 1.72 5.11
C ALA A 79 -20.52 3.10 5.62
N GLY A 80 -19.80 4.16 5.26
CA GLY A 80 -20.13 5.53 5.66
C GLY A 80 -21.54 5.95 5.21
N ARG A 81 -21.94 5.60 3.97
CA ARG A 81 -23.29 5.87 3.47
C ARG A 81 -24.38 5.17 4.28
N LEU A 82 -24.15 3.91 4.65
CA LEU A 82 -25.09 3.13 5.45
C LEU A 82 -25.20 3.64 6.90
N ILE A 83 -24.09 4.13 7.48
CA ILE A 83 -24.08 4.75 8.83
C ILE A 83 -24.94 6.03 8.81
N VAL A 84 -24.74 6.91 7.83
CA VAL A 84 -25.47 8.18 7.72
C VAL A 84 -26.98 7.97 7.56
N ARG A 85 -27.39 6.89 6.91
CA ARG A 85 -28.80 6.53 6.73
C ARG A 85 -29.43 5.88 7.98
N GLY A 86 -28.63 5.54 9.00
CA GLY A 86 -29.10 4.78 10.16
C GLY A 86 -29.52 3.35 9.82
N GLU A 87 -29.11 2.84 8.65
CA GLU A 87 -29.51 1.54 8.11
C GLU A 87 -28.55 0.41 8.53
N LEU A 88 -27.44 0.75 9.19
CA LEU A 88 -26.41 -0.19 9.62
C LEU A 88 -26.70 -0.72 11.03
N LYS A 89 -27.06 -1.99 11.12
CA LYS A 89 -27.13 -2.70 12.41
C LYS A 89 -25.72 -3.05 12.89
N THR A 90 -25.54 -3.18 14.20
CA THR A 90 -24.24 -3.49 14.82
C THR A 90 -23.56 -4.74 14.25
N GLN A 91 -24.36 -5.72 13.80
CA GLN A 91 -23.89 -6.97 13.20
C GLN A 91 -23.29 -6.77 11.80
N GLU A 92 -23.88 -5.88 11.00
CA GLU A 92 -23.39 -5.55 9.65
C GLU A 92 -22.13 -4.65 9.72
N LEU A 93 -21.99 -3.84 10.77
CA LEU A 93 -20.78 -3.06 11.05
C LEU A 93 -19.58 -3.97 11.39
N ASP A 94 -19.83 -5.02 12.16
CA ASP A 94 -18.84 -6.03 12.53
C ASP A 94 -18.37 -6.82 11.29
N GLU A 95 -19.30 -7.20 10.40
CA GLU A 95 -18.97 -7.85 9.13
C GLU A 95 -18.12 -6.97 8.21
N ILE A 96 -18.44 -5.67 8.10
CA ILE A 96 -17.62 -4.71 7.34
C ILE A 96 -16.23 -4.57 7.95
N THR A 97 -16.13 -4.49 9.27
CA THR A 97 -14.85 -4.39 9.98
C THR A 97 -13.99 -5.64 9.77
N LYS A 98 -14.62 -6.83 9.76
CA LYS A 98 -13.96 -8.10 9.42
C LYS A 98 -13.49 -8.13 7.97
N LEU A 99 -14.29 -7.66 7.02
CA LEU A 99 -13.88 -7.56 5.61
C LEU A 99 -12.70 -6.60 5.41
N VAL A 100 -12.70 -5.46 6.09
CA VAL A 100 -11.55 -4.53 6.09
C VAL A 100 -10.32 -5.19 6.70
N THR A 101 -10.46 -5.91 7.81
CA THR A 101 -9.34 -6.63 8.46
C THR A 101 -8.80 -7.76 7.59
N LEU A 102 -9.68 -8.48 6.88
CA LEU A 102 -9.29 -9.52 5.94
C LEU A 102 -8.62 -8.94 4.69
N LEU A 103 -9.07 -7.78 4.22
CA LEU A 103 -8.40 -7.04 3.15
C LEU A 103 -7.05 -6.49 3.60
N ASP A 104 -6.94 -5.98 4.82
CA ASP A 104 -5.68 -5.58 5.42
C ASP A 104 -4.73 -6.78 5.48
N ARG A 105 -5.20 -7.93 5.96
CA ARG A 105 -4.42 -9.18 5.96
C ARG A 105 -4.08 -9.66 4.55
N LEU A 106 -4.96 -9.57 3.57
CA LEU A 106 -4.63 -9.89 2.17
C LEU A 106 -3.57 -8.94 1.61
N CYS A 107 -3.65 -7.65 1.93
CA CYS A 107 -2.67 -6.64 1.52
C CYS A 107 -1.32 -6.79 2.24
N SER A 108 -1.31 -7.35 3.46
CA SER A 108 -0.12 -7.48 4.31
C SER A 108 0.47 -8.89 4.39
N GLN A 109 -0.29 -9.95 4.09
CA GLN A 109 0.12 -11.35 4.19
C GLN A 109 0.31 -12.07 2.84
N GLY A 110 0.09 -11.45 1.68
CA GLY A 110 0.29 -12.23 0.46
C GLY A 110 0.11 -11.48 -0.85
N TRP A 111 1.20 -10.93 -1.36
CA TRP A 111 1.66 -11.36 -2.68
C TRP A 111 3.17 -11.16 -2.77
N ASP A 112 3.86 -12.13 -2.20
CA ASP A 112 5.12 -12.68 -2.70
C ASP A 112 6.23 -11.71 -3.09
N MET A 113 6.45 -10.63 -2.34
CA MET A 113 7.63 -9.80 -2.58
C MET A 113 8.91 -10.64 -2.44
N ARG A 114 8.89 -11.66 -1.59
CA ARG A 114 9.94 -12.68 -1.47
C ARG A 114 10.03 -13.58 -2.71
N ALA A 115 8.99 -14.30 -3.14
CA ALA A 115 9.17 -15.15 -4.32
C ALA A 115 9.27 -14.37 -5.63
N ALA A 116 8.66 -13.18 -5.75
CA ALA A 116 8.88 -12.29 -6.88
C ALA A 116 10.32 -11.79 -6.91
N ALA A 117 10.91 -11.42 -5.76
CA ALA A 117 12.32 -11.04 -5.71
C ALA A 117 13.24 -12.25 -5.95
N LEU A 118 12.93 -13.42 -5.40
CA LEU A 118 13.67 -14.66 -5.68
C LEU A 118 13.57 -15.05 -7.15
N GLU A 119 12.40 -14.93 -7.78
CA GLU A 119 12.19 -15.23 -9.19
C GLU A 119 12.92 -14.25 -10.10
N VAL A 120 12.91 -12.95 -9.78
CA VAL A 120 13.71 -11.94 -10.48
C VAL A 120 15.20 -12.24 -10.33
N MET A 121 15.66 -12.61 -9.13
CA MET A 121 17.06 -12.92 -8.89
C MET A 121 17.50 -14.25 -9.52
N ASP A 122 16.62 -15.25 -9.60
CA ASP A 122 16.89 -16.51 -10.30
C ASP A 122 16.99 -16.28 -11.81
N ARG A 123 16.11 -15.45 -12.38
CA ARG A 123 16.22 -15.00 -13.78
C ARG A 123 17.51 -14.21 -14.03
N PHE A 124 17.94 -13.39 -13.07
CA PHE A 124 19.20 -12.64 -13.14
C PHE A 124 20.43 -13.55 -13.07
N ILE A 125 20.44 -14.56 -12.20
CA ILE A 125 21.50 -15.58 -12.13
C ILE A 125 21.57 -16.36 -13.45
N ASN A 126 20.43 -16.73 -14.02
CA ASN A 126 20.37 -17.39 -15.33
C ASN A 126 20.85 -16.49 -16.47
N PHE A 127 20.59 -15.18 -16.44
CA PHE A 127 21.19 -14.22 -17.35
C PHE A 127 22.73 -14.20 -17.21
N LEU A 128 23.25 -14.15 -15.98
CA LEU A 128 24.69 -14.14 -15.72
C LEU A 128 25.39 -15.41 -16.19
N ARG A 129 24.74 -16.58 -16.17
CA ARG A 129 25.28 -17.82 -16.76
C ARG A 129 25.62 -17.71 -18.24
N GLY A 130 24.99 -16.78 -18.97
CA GLY A 130 25.33 -16.50 -20.37
C GLY A 130 26.58 -15.63 -20.56
N TRP A 131 27.03 -14.92 -19.51
CA TRP A 131 28.10 -13.92 -19.59
C TRP A 131 29.33 -14.27 -18.75
N VAL A 132 29.11 -14.91 -17.60
CA VAL A 132 30.16 -15.32 -16.65
C VAL A 132 30.61 -16.73 -16.98
N LYS A 133 31.87 -16.89 -17.40
CA LYS A 133 32.46 -18.20 -17.74
C LYS A 133 33.06 -18.92 -16.54
N ASP A 134 33.35 -18.19 -15.47
CA ASP A 134 33.86 -18.74 -14.22
C ASP A 134 32.70 -19.24 -13.33
N GLN A 135 32.71 -20.55 -13.07
CA GLN A 135 31.68 -21.20 -12.26
C GLN A 135 31.78 -20.85 -10.78
N ASP A 136 32.96 -20.49 -10.27
CA ASP A 136 33.14 -20.14 -8.86
C ASP A 136 32.68 -18.71 -8.57
N GLU A 137 32.84 -17.80 -9.54
CA GLU A 137 32.27 -16.45 -9.48
C GLU A 137 30.73 -16.49 -9.44
N LEU A 138 30.11 -17.33 -10.26
CA LEU A 138 28.65 -17.55 -10.26
C LEU A 138 28.13 -18.08 -8.92
N LYS A 139 28.84 -19.02 -8.30
CA LYS A 139 28.49 -19.54 -6.98
C LYS A 139 28.58 -18.47 -5.90
N GLN A 140 29.61 -17.63 -5.92
CA GLN A 140 29.75 -16.54 -4.96
C GLN A 140 28.62 -15.52 -5.07
N ILE A 141 28.23 -15.16 -6.31
CA ILE A 141 27.11 -14.25 -6.53
C ILE A 141 25.80 -14.87 -6.01
N SER A 142 25.53 -16.13 -6.36
CA SER A 142 24.33 -16.83 -5.89
C SER A 142 24.25 -16.93 -4.36
N TYR A 143 25.38 -17.20 -3.71
CA TYR A 143 25.48 -17.25 -2.25
C TYR A 143 25.19 -15.88 -1.59
N ARG A 144 25.78 -14.79 -2.11
CA ARG A 144 25.56 -13.44 -1.58
C ARG A 144 24.10 -12.99 -1.70
N VAL A 145 23.44 -13.38 -2.79
CA VAL A 145 22.00 -13.11 -2.98
C VAL A 145 21.17 -13.83 -1.93
N GLN A 146 21.45 -15.11 -1.66
CA GLN A 146 20.75 -15.89 -0.62
C GLN A 146 20.97 -15.29 0.78
N GLU A 147 22.20 -14.89 1.09
CA GLU A 147 22.55 -14.24 2.36
C GLU A 147 21.85 -12.90 2.58
N PHE A 148 21.77 -12.08 1.52
CA PHE A 148 21.04 -10.81 1.57
C PHE A 148 19.56 -11.01 1.92
N PHE A 149 18.90 -12.01 1.30
CA PHE A 149 17.51 -12.33 1.65
C PHE A 149 17.36 -12.87 3.06
N ARG A 150 18.32 -13.67 3.54
CA ARG A 150 18.32 -14.17 4.92
C ARG A 150 18.42 -13.02 5.94
N GLN A 151 19.28 -12.03 5.71
CA GLN A 151 19.38 -10.85 6.58
C GLN A 151 18.09 -10.03 6.61
N LEU A 152 17.44 -9.85 5.46
CA LEU A 152 16.14 -9.18 5.40
C LEU A 152 15.05 -9.90 6.21
N GLU A 153 15.16 -11.23 6.42
CA GLU A 153 14.22 -11.99 7.25
C GLU A 153 14.46 -11.82 8.75
N GLU A 154 15.69 -11.50 9.17
CA GLU A 154 16.05 -11.29 10.58
C GLU A 154 15.72 -9.87 11.06
N GLU A 155 15.52 -8.91 10.14
CA GLU A 155 15.24 -7.50 10.43
C GLU A 155 13.74 -7.11 10.40
N ILE A 156 12.83 -8.03 10.06
CA ILE A 156 11.36 -7.84 10.02
C ILE A 156 10.71 -8.47 11.25
#